data_AF-A0A9W5N080-F1
#
_entry.id   AF-A0A9W5N080-F1
#
_cell.length_a   1.000
_cell.length_b   1.000
_cell.length_c   1.000
_cell.angle_alpha   90.00
_cell.angle_beta   90.00
_cell.angle_gamma   90.00
#
_symmetry.space_group_name_H-M   'P 1'
#
loop_
_entity.id
_entity.type
_entity.pdbx_description
1 polymer ?
#
loop_
_entity_poly.entity_id
_entity_poly.type
_entity_poly.pdbx_seq_one_letter_code
_entity_poly.pdbx_strand_id
1 'polypeptide(L)'
;MFQLIKRIFSKKHQADSMFPRNRFEHVDWEQELADATRRLVNDEGHYDEQGNTVELELSEGAHNILLYFASGDEAQCMEILQRLNAWDNQVQTSLEKEAQSPIPRAYQEIGYNRQSWEKARKFHVWIVNCEEKPYSIRYVADHANNEFVIYLAQENGIWRAFWDSKLQKSIAV
;
A
#
# COMPACT_ATOMS: atom_id res chain seq x y z
N MET A 1 10.00 17.23 -5.57
CA MET A 1 8.56 17.13 -5.94
C MET A 1 7.86 16.05 -5.12
N PHE A 2 8.38 14.82 -5.11
CA PHE A 2 7.91 13.67 -4.31
C PHE A 2 7.62 13.95 -2.81
N GLN A 3 8.49 14.67 -2.11
CA GLN A 3 8.30 15.00 -0.68
C GLN A 3 7.16 16.02 -0.44
N LEU A 4 6.88 16.89 -1.42
CA LEU A 4 5.78 17.86 -1.32
C LEU A 4 4.43 17.16 -1.53
N ILE A 5 4.40 16.19 -2.45
CA ILE A 5 3.25 15.32 -2.74
C ILE A 5 2.95 14.43 -1.53
N LYS A 6 3.96 13.74 -0.96
CA LYS A 6 3.81 12.95 0.28
C LYS A 6 3.19 13.79 1.41
N ARG A 7 3.62 15.05 1.59
CA ARG A 7 3.13 15.95 2.64
C ARG A 7 1.65 16.37 2.48
N ILE A 8 1.12 16.36 1.26
CA ILE A 8 -0.30 16.65 0.99
C ILE A 8 -1.16 15.42 1.36
N PHE A 9 -0.71 14.21 1.01
CA PHE A 9 -1.37 12.96 1.38
C PHE A 9 -1.33 12.68 2.89
N SER A 10 -0.18 12.91 3.56
CA SER A 10 -0.05 12.72 5.02
C SER A 10 -0.88 13.68 5.88
N LYS A 11 -1.39 14.79 5.34
CA LYS A 11 -2.33 15.66 6.06
C LYS A 11 -3.76 15.11 6.05
N LYS A 12 -4.14 14.33 5.04
CA LYS A 12 -5.52 13.87 4.84
C LYS A 12 -5.87 12.64 5.68
N HIS A 13 -4.93 11.72 5.88
CA HIS A 13 -5.10 10.55 6.76
C HIS A 13 -5.01 10.88 8.27
N GLN A 14 -4.95 12.16 8.68
CA GLN A 14 -4.80 12.55 10.09
C GLN A 14 -6.03 12.22 10.96
N ALA A 15 -7.22 12.10 10.35
CA ALA A 15 -8.45 11.78 11.06
C ALA A 15 -8.63 10.28 11.37
N ASP A 16 -7.86 9.41 10.70
CA ASP A 16 -7.95 7.97 10.93
C ASP A 16 -7.31 7.58 12.27
N SER A 17 -7.90 6.55 12.88
CA SER A 17 -7.29 5.78 13.98
C SER A 17 -5.81 5.50 13.69
N MET A 18 -5.01 5.37 14.76
CA MET A 18 -3.58 5.10 14.65
C MET A 18 -3.28 3.85 13.78
N PHE A 19 -4.12 2.83 13.93
CA PHE A 19 -4.09 1.57 13.19
C PHE A 19 -5.52 1.29 12.70
N PRO A 20 -5.91 1.84 11.55
CA PRO A 20 -7.28 1.76 11.07
C PRO A 20 -7.65 0.33 10.68
N ARG A 21 -8.93 0.00 10.79
CA ARG A 21 -9.52 -1.27 10.37
C ARG A 21 -10.53 -1.00 9.27
N ASN A 22 -10.67 -1.94 8.35
CA ASN A 22 -11.68 -1.90 7.31
C ASN A 22 -11.62 -0.64 6.41
N ARG A 23 -10.42 -0.08 6.19
CA ARG A 23 -10.25 1.15 5.39
C ARG A 23 -10.84 1.07 3.99
N PHE A 24 -10.91 -0.14 3.46
CA PHE A 24 -11.31 -0.40 2.08
C PHE A 24 -12.60 -1.24 1.99
N GLU A 25 -13.29 -1.49 3.12
CA GLU A 25 -14.48 -2.36 3.15
C GLU A 25 -15.64 -1.80 2.32
N HIS A 26 -15.72 -0.48 2.16
CA HIS A 26 -16.80 0.20 1.44
C HIS A 26 -16.41 0.69 0.06
N VAL A 27 -15.20 0.40 -0.42
CA VAL A 27 -14.75 0.87 -1.72
C VAL A 27 -15.37 0.02 -2.81
N ASP A 28 -16.09 0.67 -3.72
CA ASP A 28 -16.60 0.06 -4.94
C ASP A 28 -15.49 0.05 -6.00
N TRP A 29 -14.69 -1.02 -6.00
CA TRP A 29 -13.55 -1.13 -6.91
C TRP A 29 -13.93 -1.13 -8.38
N GLU A 30 -15.11 -1.67 -8.73
CA GLU A 30 -15.58 -1.68 -10.12
C GLU A 30 -15.84 -0.24 -10.59
N GLN A 31 -16.53 0.55 -9.77
CA GLN A 31 -16.79 1.96 -10.07
C GLN A 31 -15.49 2.79 -10.07
N GLU A 32 -14.59 2.57 -9.11
CA GLU A 32 -13.30 3.26 -9.05
C GLU A 32 -12.45 3.03 -10.30
N LEU A 33 -12.36 1.78 -10.79
CA LEU A 33 -11.64 1.49 -12.04
C LEU A 33 -12.35 2.05 -13.28
N ALA A 34 -13.68 2.07 -13.29
CA ALA A 34 -14.45 2.63 -14.41
C ALA A 34 -14.21 4.15 -14.55
N ASP A 35 -14.19 4.87 -13.42
CA ASP A 35 -14.06 6.33 -13.39
C ASP A 35 -12.60 6.82 -13.47
N ALA A 36 -11.64 5.96 -13.16
CA ALA A 36 -10.23 6.33 -13.13
C ALA A 36 -9.69 6.72 -14.51
N THR A 37 -8.88 7.79 -14.51
CA THR A 37 -8.15 8.23 -15.70
C THR A 37 -6.98 7.29 -15.97
N ARG A 38 -7.01 6.62 -17.12
CA ARG A 38 -5.97 5.70 -17.59
C ARG A 38 -4.82 6.47 -18.24
N ARG A 39 -3.60 6.27 -17.75
CA ARG A 39 -2.36 6.74 -18.37
C ARG A 39 -1.50 5.55 -18.76
N LEU A 40 -0.93 5.58 -19.96
CA LEU A 40 0.01 4.57 -20.40
C LEU A 40 1.43 5.01 -20.08
N VAL A 41 2.23 4.09 -19.55
CA VAL A 41 3.64 4.27 -19.22
C VAL A 41 4.49 3.21 -19.92
N ASN A 42 5.67 3.63 -20.39
CA ASN A 42 6.66 2.73 -20.97
C ASN A 42 7.58 2.13 -19.91
N ASP A 43 8.49 1.25 -20.32
CA ASP A 43 9.41 0.52 -19.44
C ASP A 43 10.36 1.44 -18.65
N GLU A 44 10.55 2.70 -19.10
CA GLU A 44 11.34 3.71 -18.39
C GLU A 44 10.52 4.47 -17.34
N GLY A 45 9.22 4.21 -17.23
CA GLY A 45 8.28 4.90 -16.35
C GLY A 45 7.83 6.26 -16.88
N HIS A 46 8.02 6.53 -18.17
CA HIS A 46 7.57 7.77 -18.82
C HIS A 46 6.19 7.59 -19.46
N TYR A 47 5.37 8.64 -19.43
CA TYR A 47 4.09 8.64 -20.13
C TYR A 47 4.29 8.51 -21.64
N ASP A 48 3.63 7.52 -22.21
CA ASP A 48 3.83 7.10 -23.59
C ASP A 48 2.54 6.47 -24.11
N GLU A 49 2.01 6.96 -25.22
CA GLU A 49 0.79 6.42 -25.85
C GLU A 49 0.97 4.97 -26.35
N GLN A 50 2.21 4.52 -26.51
CA GLN A 50 2.58 3.14 -26.84
C GLN A 50 3.04 2.34 -25.61
N GLY A 51 2.87 2.88 -24.40
CA GLY A 51 3.21 2.21 -23.15
C GLY A 51 2.42 0.92 -22.93
N ASN A 52 3.08 -0.09 -22.35
CA ASN A 52 2.46 -1.39 -22.07
C ASN A 52 1.91 -1.52 -20.65
N THR A 53 2.16 -0.52 -19.80
CA THR A 53 1.69 -0.48 -18.42
C THR A 53 0.67 0.64 -18.25
N VAL A 54 -0.42 0.33 -17.56
CA VAL A 54 -1.47 1.27 -17.20
C VAL A 54 -1.20 1.79 -15.79
N GLU A 55 -1.12 3.10 -15.63
CA GLU A 55 -1.16 3.83 -14.37
C GLU A 55 -2.57 4.40 -14.15
N LEU A 56 -3.15 4.14 -12.98
CA LEU A 56 -4.35 4.83 -12.48
C LEU A 56 -4.03 5.55 -11.17
N GLU A 57 -4.56 6.75 -11.01
CA GLU A 57 -4.71 7.38 -9.70
C GLU A 57 -6.18 7.23 -9.30
N LEU A 58 -6.45 6.44 -8.26
CA LEU A 58 -7.81 6.21 -7.77
C LEU A 58 -8.34 7.43 -7.02
N SER A 59 -9.65 7.45 -6.73
CA SER A 59 -10.28 8.59 -6.08
C SER A 59 -9.84 8.76 -4.62
N GLU A 60 -10.24 9.87 -4.01
CA GLU A 60 -10.09 10.07 -2.56
C GLU A 60 -10.85 9.02 -1.74
N GLY A 61 -11.99 8.51 -2.25
CA GLY A 61 -12.73 7.40 -1.65
C GLY A 61 -11.94 6.10 -1.62
N ALA A 62 -11.06 5.89 -2.60
CA ALA A 62 -10.08 4.82 -2.66
C ALA A 62 -8.68 5.25 -2.14
N HIS A 63 -8.62 6.28 -1.30
CA HIS A 63 -7.40 6.77 -0.64
C HIS A 63 -6.29 7.23 -1.58
N ASN A 64 -6.61 7.61 -2.82
CA ASN A 64 -5.66 8.08 -3.84
C ASN A 64 -4.53 7.07 -4.10
N ILE A 65 -4.86 5.78 -4.08
CA ILE A 65 -3.91 4.72 -4.42
C ILE A 65 -3.46 4.90 -5.88
N LEU A 66 -2.14 4.77 -6.11
CA LEU A 66 -1.60 4.59 -7.45
C LEU A 66 -1.61 3.11 -7.81
N LEU A 67 -2.28 2.77 -8.90
CA LEU A 67 -2.44 1.41 -9.39
C LEU A 67 -1.64 1.23 -10.67
N TYR A 68 -0.84 0.17 -10.74
CA TYR A 68 -0.09 -0.21 -11.95
C TYR A 68 -0.48 -1.61 -12.38
N PHE A 69 -0.74 -1.83 -13.67
CA PHE A 69 -0.96 -3.16 -14.23
C PHE A 69 -0.62 -3.20 -15.72
N ALA A 70 -0.27 -4.37 -16.24
CA ALA A 70 -0.03 -4.54 -17.67
C ALA A 70 -1.32 -4.31 -18.48
N SER A 71 -1.20 -3.73 -19.67
CA SER A 71 -2.32 -3.51 -20.58
C SER A 71 -3.00 -4.84 -20.91
N GLY A 72 -4.26 -5.00 -20.48
CA GLY A 72 -5.04 -6.24 -20.62
C GLY A 72 -5.19 -7.09 -19.35
N ASP A 73 -4.45 -6.79 -18.27
CA ASP A 73 -4.46 -7.55 -17.00
C ASP A 73 -5.32 -6.89 -15.89
N GLU A 74 -6.24 -6.00 -16.25
CA GLU A 74 -7.13 -5.29 -15.29
C GLU A 74 -7.92 -6.26 -14.39
N ALA A 75 -8.34 -7.41 -14.91
CA ALA A 75 -9.05 -8.44 -14.13
C ALA A 75 -8.21 -8.99 -12.98
N GLN A 76 -6.91 -9.20 -13.19
CA GLN A 76 -6.02 -9.68 -12.13
C GLN A 76 -5.83 -8.62 -11.04
N CYS A 77 -5.77 -7.36 -11.46
CA CYS A 77 -5.69 -6.20 -10.58
C CYS A 77 -6.96 -6.06 -9.71
N MET A 78 -8.13 -6.28 -10.31
CA MET A 78 -9.42 -6.29 -9.59
C MET A 78 -9.43 -7.32 -8.46
N GLU A 79 -8.97 -8.56 -8.70
CA GLU A 79 -8.92 -9.59 -7.64
C GLU A 79 -8.03 -9.17 -6.45
N ILE A 80 -6.95 -8.44 -6.73
CA ILE A 80 -6.03 -7.92 -5.71
C ILE A 80 -6.70 -6.81 -4.92
N LEU A 81 -7.37 -5.86 -5.58
CA LEU A 81 -8.12 -4.78 -4.93
C LEU A 81 -9.23 -5.31 -4.02
N GLN A 82 -10.01 -6.29 -4.48
CA GLN A 82 -11.05 -6.95 -3.68
C GLN A 82 -10.51 -7.58 -2.38
N ARG A 83 -9.22 -7.94 -2.34
CA ARG A 83 -8.55 -8.52 -1.17
C ARG A 83 -7.78 -7.50 -0.34
N LEU A 84 -7.61 -6.28 -0.84
CA LEU A 84 -6.79 -5.24 -0.22
C LEU A 84 -7.18 -4.99 1.23
N ASN A 85 -8.49 -4.94 1.53
CA ASN A 85 -8.98 -4.71 2.88
C ASN A 85 -8.49 -5.77 3.88
N ALA A 86 -8.47 -7.04 3.47
CA ALA A 86 -8.05 -8.14 4.33
C ALA A 86 -6.55 -8.10 4.64
N TRP A 87 -5.72 -7.78 3.64
CA TRP A 87 -4.28 -7.63 3.85
C TRP A 87 -3.93 -6.38 4.62
N ASP A 88 -4.60 -5.27 4.34
CA ASP A 88 -4.40 -4.05 5.09
C ASP A 88 -4.72 -4.27 6.57
N ASN A 89 -5.83 -4.94 6.90
CA ASN A 89 -6.14 -5.32 8.27
C ASN A 89 -5.02 -6.17 8.93
N GLN A 90 -4.39 -7.10 8.21
CA GLN A 90 -3.26 -7.89 8.73
C GLN A 90 -2.02 -7.02 8.97
N VAL A 91 -1.69 -6.13 8.03
CA VAL A 91 -0.59 -5.18 8.13
C VAL A 91 -0.81 -4.23 9.31
N GLN A 92 -1.98 -3.60 9.42
CA GLN A 92 -2.30 -2.69 10.53
C GLN A 92 -2.26 -3.40 11.88
N THR A 93 -2.59 -4.70 11.95
CA THR A 93 -2.45 -5.49 13.19
C THR A 93 -1.00 -5.71 13.58
N SER A 94 -0.15 -5.98 12.60
CA SER A 94 1.28 -6.13 12.84
C SER A 94 1.92 -4.81 13.28
N LEU A 95 1.55 -3.69 12.65
CA LEU A 95 1.99 -2.35 13.03
C LEU A 95 1.53 -1.96 14.43
N GLU A 96 0.27 -2.24 14.78
CA GLU A 96 -0.25 -2.02 16.13
C GLU A 96 0.53 -2.81 17.18
N LYS A 97 0.80 -4.09 16.92
CA LYS A 97 1.60 -4.94 17.81
C LYS A 97 3.04 -4.43 17.95
N GLU A 98 3.67 -3.99 16.87
CA GLU A 98 5.01 -3.38 16.91
C GLU A 98 5.00 -2.08 17.73
N ALA A 99 3.99 -1.24 17.54
CA ALA A 99 3.84 0.01 18.25
C ALA A 99 3.63 -0.18 19.77
N GLN A 100 2.95 -1.26 20.17
CA GLN A 100 2.75 -1.63 21.58
C GLN A 100 3.98 -2.34 22.20
N SER A 101 4.82 -2.96 21.37
CA SER A 101 6.04 -3.65 21.83
C SER A 101 7.03 -2.68 22.49
N PRO A 102 7.97 -3.17 23.32
CA PRO A 102 9.04 -2.33 23.86
C PRO A 102 9.82 -1.64 22.74
N ILE A 103 10.08 -0.34 22.91
CA ILE A 103 10.86 0.43 21.95
C ILE A 103 12.28 -0.15 21.91
N PRO A 104 12.80 -0.57 20.74
CA PRO A 104 14.16 -1.10 20.66
C PRO A 104 15.18 -0.04 21.11
N ARG A 105 16.23 -0.48 21.81
CA ARG A 105 17.25 0.41 22.41
C ARG A 105 17.82 1.42 21.44
N ALA A 106 18.10 1.01 20.20
CA ALA A 106 18.62 1.90 19.16
C ALA A 106 17.70 3.10 18.88
N TYR A 107 16.37 2.92 18.95
CA TYR A 107 15.41 4.00 18.78
C TYR A 107 15.30 4.87 20.03
N GLN A 108 15.41 4.28 21.22
CA GLN A 108 15.45 5.03 22.49
C GLN A 108 16.68 5.95 22.55
N GLU A 109 17.84 5.46 22.11
CA GLU A 109 19.10 6.21 22.10
C GLU A 109 19.06 7.45 21.18
N ILE A 110 18.23 7.42 20.13
CA ILE A 110 17.98 8.58 19.26
C ILE A 110 16.73 9.39 19.68
N GLY A 111 16.21 9.16 20.90
CA GLY A 111 15.19 10.01 21.53
C GLY A 111 13.74 9.60 21.28
N TYR A 112 13.46 8.39 20.76
CA TYR A 112 12.07 7.95 20.62
C TYR A 112 11.43 7.68 21.97
N ASN A 113 10.26 8.28 22.18
CA ASN A 113 9.32 7.96 23.26
C ASN A 113 8.13 7.16 22.70
N ARG A 114 7.19 6.73 23.56
CA ARG A 114 6.03 5.92 23.14
C ARG A 114 5.23 6.60 22.02
N GLN A 115 4.98 7.90 22.14
CA GLN A 115 4.19 8.65 21.18
C GLN A 115 4.90 8.76 19.82
N SER A 116 6.21 9.07 19.79
CA SER A 116 6.96 9.14 18.53
C SER A 116 7.15 7.75 17.91
N TRP A 117 7.26 6.71 18.74
CA TRP A 117 7.31 5.31 18.32
C TRP A 117 6.04 4.90 17.59
N GLU A 118 4.88 5.12 18.21
CA GLU A 118 3.58 4.88 17.58
C GLU A 118 3.45 5.68 16.28
N LYS A 119 3.76 6.99 16.29
CA LYS A 119 3.64 7.85 15.10
C LYS A 119 4.45 7.36 13.91
N ALA A 120 5.64 6.85 14.15
CA ALA A 120 6.49 6.29 13.10
C ALA A 120 5.95 4.95 12.52
N ARG A 121 4.90 4.37 13.12
CA ARG A 121 4.22 3.15 12.66
C ARG A 121 2.86 3.44 12.01
N LYS A 122 2.52 4.70 11.77
CA LYS A 122 1.33 5.04 10.98
C LYS A 122 1.66 4.95 9.49
N PHE A 123 1.11 3.94 8.81
CA PHE A 123 1.34 3.67 7.39
C PHE A 123 0.03 3.56 6.61
N HIS A 124 0.05 4.05 5.37
CA HIS A 124 -1.05 3.88 4.40
C HIS A 124 -0.55 3.23 3.11
N VAL A 125 -1.47 2.57 2.41
CA VAL A 125 -1.22 2.05 1.07
C VAL A 125 -1.01 3.22 0.14
N TRP A 126 0.09 3.23 -0.58
CA TRP A 126 0.41 4.26 -1.56
C TRP A 126 0.37 3.72 -3.00
N ILE A 127 0.93 2.53 -3.21
CA ILE A 127 0.99 1.89 -4.52
C ILE A 127 0.48 0.46 -4.41
N VAL A 128 -0.36 0.05 -5.36
CA VAL A 128 -0.66 -1.35 -5.66
C VAL A 128 -0.09 -1.64 -7.05
N ASN A 129 0.94 -2.47 -7.12
CA ASN A 129 1.62 -2.83 -8.36
C ASN A 129 1.25 -4.27 -8.73
N CYS A 130 0.53 -4.40 -9.84
CA CYS A 130 0.10 -5.63 -10.49
C CYS A 130 0.75 -5.81 -11.87
N GLU A 131 1.83 -5.08 -12.16
CA GLU A 131 2.58 -5.14 -13.41
C GLU A 131 3.62 -6.27 -13.36
N GLU A 132 4.45 -6.30 -12.33
CA GLU A 132 5.55 -7.27 -12.19
C GLU A 132 5.26 -8.29 -11.10
N LYS A 133 5.60 -9.56 -11.35
CA LYS A 133 5.52 -10.63 -10.35
C LYS A 133 6.82 -10.73 -9.53
N PRO A 134 6.73 -10.96 -8.20
CA PRO A 134 5.50 -11.01 -7.43
C PRO A 134 4.85 -9.63 -7.32
N TYR A 135 3.52 -9.60 -7.45
CA TYR A 135 2.76 -8.35 -7.31
C TYR A 135 2.99 -7.76 -5.91
N SER A 136 2.80 -6.46 -5.75
CA SER A 136 3.21 -5.81 -4.51
C SER A 136 2.32 -4.66 -4.09
N ILE A 137 2.31 -4.39 -2.78
CA ILE A 137 1.64 -3.24 -2.19
C ILE A 137 2.67 -2.47 -1.39
N ARG A 138 2.91 -1.21 -1.76
CA ARG A 138 3.81 -0.30 -1.07
C ARG A 138 3.04 0.50 -0.03
N TYR A 139 3.59 0.52 1.17
CA TYR A 139 3.13 1.33 2.28
C TYR A 139 4.13 2.44 2.57
N VAL A 140 3.64 3.64 2.87
CA VAL A 140 4.49 4.78 3.27
C VAL A 140 4.05 5.32 4.62
N ALA A 141 5.02 5.75 5.42
CA ALA A 141 4.75 6.30 6.73
C ALA A 141 4.29 7.76 6.64
N ASP A 142 3.32 8.14 7.47
CA ASP A 142 2.80 9.52 7.53
C ASP A 142 3.76 10.50 8.22
N HIS A 143 4.59 9.98 9.12
CA HIS A 143 5.38 10.78 10.06
C HIS A 143 6.86 10.41 10.09
N ALA A 144 7.29 9.52 9.20
CA ALA A 144 8.68 9.12 9.05
C ALA A 144 9.03 9.03 7.56
N ASN A 145 10.30 9.23 7.22
CA ASN A 145 10.79 8.89 5.89
C ASN A 145 11.04 7.37 5.82
N ASN A 146 9.96 6.60 5.90
CA ASN A 146 9.99 5.16 5.92
C ASN A 146 8.90 4.60 5.00
N GLU A 147 9.17 3.45 4.43
CA GLU A 147 8.28 2.71 3.56
C GLU A 147 8.61 1.22 3.62
N PHE A 148 7.63 0.39 3.36
CA PHE A 148 7.83 -1.04 3.19
C PHE A 148 6.92 -1.56 2.09
N VAL A 149 7.22 -2.78 1.65
CA VAL A 149 6.48 -3.45 0.59
C VAL A 149 6.05 -4.82 1.11
N ILE A 150 4.79 -5.16 0.90
CA ILE A 150 4.34 -6.55 0.97
C ILE A 150 4.22 -7.10 -0.45
N TYR A 151 4.47 -8.39 -0.59
CA TYR A 151 4.47 -9.09 -1.86
C TYR A 151 3.31 -10.06 -1.87
N LEU A 152 2.68 -10.23 -3.03
CA LEU A 152 1.50 -11.02 -3.24
C LEU A 152 1.81 -12.14 -4.21
N ALA A 153 1.36 -13.33 -3.86
CA ALA A 153 1.43 -14.47 -4.74
C ALA A 153 0.19 -15.35 -4.56
N GLN A 154 -0.14 -16.07 -5.61
CA GLN A 154 -1.21 -17.05 -5.58
C GLN A 154 -0.60 -18.43 -5.35
N GLU A 155 -1.06 -19.12 -4.31
CA GLU A 155 -0.72 -20.52 -4.03
C GLU A 155 -2.00 -21.35 -4.13
N ASN A 156 -2.06 -22.27 -5.09
CA ASN A 156 -3.23 -23.15 -5.34
C ASN A 156 -4.55 -22.38 -5.50
N GLY A 157 -4.52 -21.27 -6.25
CA GLY A 157 -5.70 -20.42 -6.45
C GLY A 157 -5.98 -19.44 -5.30
N ILE A 158 -5.25 -19.53 -4.18
CA ILE A 158 -5.44 -18.69 -3.00
C ILE A 158 -4.37 -17.61 -2.97
N TRP A 159 -4.81 -16.36 -2.99
CA TRP A 159 -3.91 -15.23 -2.80
C TRP A 159 -3.38 -15.15 -1.37
N ARG A 160 -2.07 -14.95 -1.25
CA ARG A 160 -1.34 -14.76 0.00
C ARG A 160 -0.45 -13.53 -0.09
N ALA A 161 -0.17 -12.95 1.07
CA ALA A 161 0.69 -11.80 1.21
C ALA A 161 1.89 -12.11 2.10
N PHE A 162 3.04 -11.53 1.75
CA PHE A 162 4.35 -11.83 2.34
C PHE A 162 5.12 -10.55 2.63
N TRP A 163 5.93 -10.57 3.68
CA TRP A 163 6.82 -9.47 4.07
C TRP A 163 8.09 -9.37 3.22
N ASP A 164 8.37 -10.36 2.37
CA ASP A 164 9.58 -10.44 1.55
C ASP A 164 9.29 -10.90 0.11
N SER A 165 10.13 -10.46 -0.82
CA SER A 165 9.99 -10.74 -2.25
C SER A 165 10.29 -12.20 -2.63
N LYS A 166 10.91 -12.97 -1.74
CA LYS A 166 11.15 -14.40 -1.94
C LYS A 166 9.95 -15.25 -1.50
N LEU A 167 8.89 -14.62 -1.00
CA LEU A 167 7.63 -15.25 -0.58
C LEU A 167 7.83 -16.26 0.56
N GLN A 168 8.77 -15.98 1.48
CA GLN A 168 9.13 -16.91 2.57
C GLN A 168 8.46 -16.57 3.91
N LYS A 169 8.11 -15.31 4.12
CA LYS A 169 7.60 -14.78 5.38
C LYS A 169 6.19 -14.24 5.19
N SER A 170 5.19 -15.10 5.37
CA SER A 170 3.77 -14.73 5.30
C SER A 170 3.44 -13.58 6.28
N ILE A 171 2.48 -12.73 5.89
CA ILE A 171 1.93 -11.71 6.80
C ILE A 171 0.87 -12.26 7.76
N ALA A 172 0.30 -13.42 7.45
CA ALA A 172 -0.66 -14.07 8.33
C ALA A 172 0.00 -14.40 9.67
N VAL A 173 -0.68 -14.05 10.76
CA VAL A 173 -0.24 -14.26 12.15
C VAL A 173 -0.45 -15.70 12.57
#